data_AF-A0A6I1QWW4-F1
#
_entry.id   AF-A0A6I1QWW4-F1
#
_cell.length_a   1.000
_cell.length_b   1.000
_cell.length_c   1.000
_cell.angle_alpha   90.00
_cell.angle_beta   90.00
_cell.angle_gamma   90.00
#
_symmetry.space_group_name_H-M   'P 1'
#
loop_
_entity.id
_entity.type
_entity.pdbx_description
1 polymer ?
#
loop_
_entity_poly.entity_id
_entity_poly.type
_entity_poly.pdbx_seq_one_letter_code
_entity_poly.pdbx_strand_id
1 'polypeptide(L)' 'MIRAVVFDVGECLVDETREYGTWADWLGVPRHTFSAVFGAVIAKG' A
#
# COMPACT_ATOMS: atom_id res chain seq x y z
N MET A 1 7.08 -30.44 7.81
CA MET A 1 5.71 -29.95 8.08
C MET A 1 5.82 -28.48 8.47
N ILE A 2 5.08 -27.58 7.82
CA ILE A 2 5.05 -26.15 8.21
C ILE A 2 4.24 -26.02 9.51
N ARG A 3 4.74 -25.24 10.48
CA ARG A 3 4.14 -25.09 11.81
C ARG A 3 3.48 -23.74 12.06
N ALA A 4 3.83 -22.71 11.28
CA ALA A 4 3.27 -21.38 11.37
C ALA A 4 3.43 -20.65 10.04
N VAL A 5 2.56 -19.65 9.82
CA VAL A 5 2.62 -18.67 8.74
C VAL A 5 2.33 -17.29 9.33
N VAL A 6 2.96 -16.26 8.78
CA VAL A 6 2.78 -14.87 9.19
C VAL A 6 2.39 -14.08 7.96
N PHE A 7 1.38 -13.24 8.11
CA PHE A 7 0.89 -12.34 7.08
C PHE A 7 0.95 -10.92 7.60
N ASP A 8 1.25 -9.99 6.70
CA ASP A 8 0.95 -8.59 6.94
C ASP A 8 -0.57 -8.37 6.92
N VAL A 9 -1.05 -7.40 7.68
CA VAL A 9 -2.46 -7.03 7.67
C VAL A 9 -2.77 -6.17 6.45
N GLY A 10 -2.01 -5.08 6.28
CA GLY A 10 -2.10 -4.22 5.11
C GLY A 10 -1.53 -4.92 3.87
N GLU A 11 -2.06 -4.60 2.69
CA GLU A 11 -1.69 -5.12 1.36
C GLU A 11 -1.87 -6.65 1.14
N CYS A 12 -1.66 -7.50 2.16
CA CYS A 12 -1.71 -8.95 2.06
C CYS A 12 -3.08 -9.53 2.47
N LEU A 13 -3.60 -9.14 3.63
CA LEU A 13 -4.92 -9.59 4.09
C LEU A 13 -6.03 -8.59 3.75
N VAL A 14 -5.71 -7.30 3.71
CA VAL A 14 -6.66 -6.22 3.44
C VAL A 14 -6.26 -5.53 2.13
N ASP A 15 -7.24 -5.39 1.22
CA ASP A 15 -7.09 -4.56 0.02
C ASP A 15 -7.30 -3.08 0.40
N GLU A 16 -6.23 -2.30 0.32
CA GLU A 16 -6.18 -0.87 0.65
C GLU A 16 -6.18 0.02 -0.60
N THR A 17 -6.52 -0.54 -1.78
CA THR A 17 -6.58 0.19 -3.05
C THR A 17 -7.49 1.41 -2.97
N ARG A 18 -8.60 1.32 -2.23
CA ARG A 18 -9.56 2.43 -2.07
C ARG A 18 -8.97 3.54 -1.20
N GLU A 19 -8.33 3.19 -0.09
CA GLU A 19 -7.71 4.10 0.85
C GLU A 19 -6.61 4.91 0.16
N TYR A 20 -5.63 4.26 -0.45
CA TYR A 20 -4.54 4.93 -1.17
C TYR A 20 -5.05 5.69 -2.40
N GLY A 21 -6.06 5.15 -3.09
CA GLY A 21 -6.73 5.84 -4.19
C GLY A 21 -7.39 7.14 -3.73
N THR A 22 -8.03 7.14 -2.56
CA THR A 22 -8.69 8.33 -1.98
C THR A 22 -7.66 9.40 -1.61
N TRP A 23 -6.50 9.00 -1.09
CA TRP A 23 -5.41 9.94 -0.79
C TRP A 23 -4.80 10.54 -2.07
N ALA A 24 -4.59 9.72 -3.10
CA ALA A 24 -4.13 10.20 -4.40
C ALA A 24 -5.11 11.20 -5.02
N ASP A 25 -6.42 10.91 -4.95
CA ASP A 25 -7.47 11.81 -5.42
C ASP A 25 -7.49 13.13 -4.61
N TRP A 26 -7.34 13.05 -3.29
CA TRP A 26 -7.25 14.24 -2.41
C TRP A 26 -6.03 15.12 -2.73
N LEU A 27 -4.89 14.49 -3.05
CA LEU A 27 -3.66 15.16 -3.44
C LEU A 27 -3.65 15.63 -4.91
N GLY A 28 -4.65 15.23 -5.71
CA GLY A 28 -4.74 15.57 -7.13
C GLY A 28 -3.64 14.93 -7.99
N VAL A 29 -3.12 13.77 -7.60
CA VAL A 29 -2.05 13.06 -8.34
C VAL A 29 -2.56 11.74 -8.92
N PRO A 30 -1.98 11.24 -10.04
CA PRO A 30 -2.38 9.94 -10.58
C PRO A 30 -2.14 8.82 -9.56
N ARG A 31 -3.12 7.94 -9.37
CA ARG A 31 -3.08 6.86 -8.36
C ARG A 31 -1.83 5.98 -8.48
N HIS A 32 -1.45 5.59 -9.71
CA HIS A 32 -0.25 4.79 -9.91
C HIS A 32 1.04 5.54 -9.56
N THR A 33 1.09 6.86 -9.83
CA THR A 33 2.21 7.71 -9.42
C THR A 33 2.29 7.83 -7.91
N PHE A 34 1.13 8.00 -7.24
CA PHE A 34 1.05 8.01 -5.78
C PHE A 34 1.62 6.70 -5.20
N SER A 35 1.11 5.54 -5.63
CA SER A 35 1.57 4.24 -5.13
C SER A 35 3.07 4.03 -5.35
N ALA A 36 3.59 4.41 -6.51
CA ALA A 36 5.02 4.28 -6.80
C ALA A 36 5.91 5.13 -5.90
N VAL A 37 5.54 6.39 -5.67
CA VAL A 37 6.32 7.31 -4.82
C VAL A 37 6.15 6.95 -3.35
N PHE A 38 4.93 6.63 -2.92
CA PHE A 38 4.63 6.25 -1.54
C PHE A 38 5.41 5.00 -1.13
N GLY A 39 5.41 3.95 -1.96
CA GLY A 39 6.25 2.77 -1.74
C GLY A 39 7.74 3.10 -1.69
N ALA A 40 8.23 4.03 -2.53
CA ALA A 40 9.61 4.48 -2.50
C ALA A 40 9.98 5.29 -1.24
N VAL A 41 9.02 5.98 -0.60
CA VAL A 41 9.21 6.66 0.68
C VAL A 41 9.27 5.64 1.81
N ILE A 42 8.31 4.70 1.88
CA ILE A 42 8.31 3.62 2.89
C ILE A 42 9.62 2.84 2.86
N ALA A 43 10.13 2.53 1.65
CA ALA A 43 11.39 1.80 1.48
C ALA A 43 12.62 2.55 2.00
N LYS A 44 12.54 3.86 2.26
CA LYS A 44 13.64 4.68 2.80
C LYS A 44 13.66 4.76 4.33
N GLY A 45 12.61 4.28 5.00
CA GLY A 45 12.41 4.42 6.45
C GLY A 45 11.86 5.80 6.83
#